data_AF-A0A067SFS9-F1
#
_entry.id   AF-A0A067SFS9-F1
#
_cell.length_a   1.000
_cell.length_b   1.000
_cell.length_c   1.000
_cell.angle_alpha   90.00
_cell.angle_beta   90.00
_cell.angle_gamma   90.00
#
_symmetry.space_group_name_H-M   'P 1'
#
loop_
_entity.id
_entity.type
_entity.pdbx_description
1 polymer ?
#
loop_
_entity_poly.entity_id
_entity_poly.type
_entity_poly.pdbx_seq_one_letter_code
_entity_poly.pdbx_strand_id
1 'polypeptide(L)'
;MRFFIAAFATVVVLTAPVLAVPSPLSSVETFSGNTSGKYIVKFKPGVSRKAWIQKLGLDQAASVRPSIVSMSLSGSTSTLLDNAVASLTSAGIHVAVAAGNSNLDASTSSPARAPSAVTVGASTIADARASFSNFGPIIDVFAPGLNVLSSWIGSDTVGLPVLSARIYSNVISLNIQATNTISGTSMATPHVAGLIAYLIGKEGNLSPADMSTKLQAYSVKGALTGLSSTTVNDLAHNAL
;
A
#
# COMPACT_ATOMS: atom_id res chain seq x y z
N MET A 1 -41.14 6.83 27.18
CA MET A 1 -40.54 8.17 27.34
C MET A 1 -39.96 8.30 28.74
N ARG A 2 -38.87 9.09 28.86
CA ARG A 2 -38.34 9.77 30.06
C ARG A 2 -37.05 9.23 30.66
N PHE A 3 -35.98 9.77 30.10
CA PHE A 3 -34.75 10.25 30.74
C PHE A 3 -34.93 10.78 32.17
N PHE A 4 -33.88 10.62 32.98
CA PHE A 4 -33.64 11.48 34.13
C PHE A 4 -32.23 12.09 34.07
N ILE A 5 -32.21 13.40 34.28
CA ILE A 5 -31.08 14.32 34.45
C ILE A 5 -31.09 14.76 35.91
N ALA A 6 -29.92 15.01 36.49
CA ALA A 6 -29.71 15.93 37.61
C ALA A 6 -28.21 16.31 37.63
N ALA A 7 -27.74 17.51 37.94
CA ALA A 7 -28.33 18.84 38.06
C ALA A 7 -27.16 19.87 38.02
N PHE A 8 -27.52 21.13 37.77
CA PHE A 8 -26.68 22.33 37.66
C PHE A 8 -25.83 22.68 38.91
N ALA A 9 -24.68 23.33 38.68
CA ALA A 9 -24.33 24.60 39.33
C ALA A 9 -23.11 25.27 38.65
N THR A 10 -23.32 26.43 38.03
CA THR A 10 -22.28 27.38 37.61
C THR A 10 -21.98 28.34 38.76
N VAL A 11 -20.69 28.56 39.05
CA VAL A 11 -20.19 29.81 39.66
C VAL A 11 -18.95 30.24 38.88
N VAL A 12 -19.04 31.40 38.23
CA VAL A 12 -17.94 32.11 37.59
C VAL A 12 -17.37 33.10 38.61
N VAL A 13 -16.06 33.06 38.83
CA VAL A 13 -15.31 34.21 39.37
C VAL A 13 -14.06 34.40 38.50
N LEU A 14 -14.01 35.55 37.83
CA LEU A 14 -12.89 36.08 37.06
C LEU A 14 -11.98 36.89 37.99
N THR A 15 -10.70 36.56 38.06
CA THR A 15 -9.62 37.52 38.38
C THR A 15 -8.37 37.17 37.56
N ALA A 16 -7.82 38.16 36.86
CA ALA A 16 -6.73 38.08 35.89
C ALA A 16 -5.31 38.03 36.55
N PRO A 17 -4.23 38.24 35.78
CA PRO A 17 -3.23 37.27 35.33
C PRO A 17 -2.00 37.17 36.27
N VAL A 18 -1.44 35.97 36.43
CA VAL A 18 -0.13 35.80 37.09
C VAL A 18 0.98 35.71 36.05
N LEU A 19 1.86 36.69 36.13
CA LEU A 19 3.12 36.84 35.42
C LEU A 19 4.04 35.63 35.62
N ALA A 20 4.76 35.28 34.56
CA ALA A 20 5.71 34.18 34.49
C ALA A 20 6.83 34.28 35.55
N VAL A 21 7.01 33.20 36.30
CA VAL A 21 8.29 32.86 36.94
C VAL A 21 8.81 31.61 36.22
N PRO A 22 10.04 31.61 35.66
CA PRO A 22 10.57 30.45 34.96
C PRO A 22 10.86 29.33 35.97
N SER A 23 10.25 28.17 35.72
CA SER A 23 10.58 26.92 36.42
C SER A 23 12.05 26.54 36.19
N PRO A 24 12.75 25.98 37.18
CA PRO A 24 14.15 25.57 37.04
C PRO A 24 14.32 24.57 35.89
N LEU A 25 15.32 24.82 35.04
CA LEU A 25 15.71 23.91 33.96
C LEU A 25 16.09 22.54 34.52
N SER A 26 15.23 21.56 34.33
CA SER A 26 15.65 20.16 34.30
C SER A 26 16.08 19.88 32.87
N SER A 27 17.31 19.43 32.66
CA SER A 27 17.85 19.15 31.34
C SER A 27 16.91 18.21 30.57
N VAL A 28 16.21 18.77 29.59
CA VAL A 28 15.43 17.99 28.62
C VAL A 28 16.40 17.58 27.53
N GLU A 29 16.84 16.33 27.57
CA GLU A 29 17.40 15.72 26.37
C GLU A 29 16.23 15.38 25.44
N THR A 30 16.04 16.22 24.43
CA THR A 30 15.07 16.01 23.36
C THR A 30 15.50 14.84 22.49
N PHE A 31 14.73 13.76 22.52
CA PHE A 31 14.88 12.67 21.59
C PHE A 31 14.21 13.05 20.25
N SER A 32 15.01 13.16 19.19
CA SER A 32 14.56 13.49 17.83
C SER A 32 14.32 12.20 17.02
N GLY A 33 13.18 11.54 17.26
CA GLY A 33 12.75 10.37 16.48
C GLY A 33 11.23 10.19 16.46
N ASN A 34 10.70 9.59 15.39
CA ASN A 34 9.27 9.29 15.25
C ASN A 34 8.81 8.28 16.31
N THR A 35 7.74 8.61 17.03
CA THR A 35 7.14 7.78 18.09
C THR A 35 5.94 6.99 17.55
N SER A 36 5.87 5.69 17.84
CA SER A 36 4.68 4.86 17.57
C SER A 36 4.10 4.16 18.81
N GLY A 37 4.57 4.46 20.03
CA GLY A 37 4.25 3.68 21.24
C GLY A 37 3.66 4.50 22.39
N LYS A 38 2.61 3.95 23.01
CA LYS A 38 1.84 4.52 24.15
C LYS A 38 2.61 4.60 25.49
N TYR A 39 3.81 3.99 25.59
CA TYR A 39 4.58 3.91 26.85
C TYR A 39 6.09 4.03 26.61
N ILE A 40 6.80 4.68 27.54
CA ILE A 40 8.27 4.71 27.63
C ILE A 40 8.70 3.75 28.75
N VAL A 41 9.49 2.73 28.42
CA VAL A 41 10.05 1.79 29.40
C VAL A 41 11.52 2.13 29.64
N LYS A 42 11.85 2.57 30.86
CA LYS A 42 13.25 2.83 31.28
C LYS A 42 13.81 1.57 31.94
N PHE A 43 14.87 1.02 31.37
CA PHE A 43 15.58 -0.13 31.94
C PHE A 43 16.50 0.30 33.09
N LYS A 44 16.63 -0.55 34.11
CA LYS A 44 17.59 -0.34 35.20
C LYS A 44 19.03 -0.43 34.66
N PRO A 45 20.01 0.28 35.26
CA PRO A 45 21.42 0.12 34.92
C PRO A 45 21.86 -1.36 35.00
N GLY A 46 22.66 -1.81 34.05
CA GLY A 46 23.14 -3.20 33.95
C GLY A 46 22.17 -4.19 33.27
N VAL A 47 20.95 -3.75 32.93
CA VAL A 47 19.99 -4.60 32.21
C VAL A 47 20.22 -4.49 30.70
N SER A 48 20.57 -5.61 30.06
CA SER A 48 20.74 -5.67 28.60
C SER A 48 19.41 -5.46 27.88
N ARG A 49 19.24 -4.29 27.27
CA ARG A 49 18.08 -3.97 26.41
C ARG A 49 17.91 -5.01 25.31
N LYS A 50 19.00 -5.44 24.67
CA LYS A 50 18.98 -6.44 23.58
C LYS A 50 18.46 -7.80 24.06
N ALA A 51 18.94 -8.27 25.21
CA ALA A 51 18.47 -9.53 25.77
C ALA A 51 16.98 -9.47 26.15
N TRP A 52 16.50 -8.33 26.63
CA TRP A 52 15.07 -8.15 26.94
C TRP A 52 14.21 -8.01 25.71
N ILE A 53 14.67 -7.30 24.66
CA ILE A 53 13.98 -7.26 23.37
C ILE A 53 13.80 -8.68 22.82
N GLN A 54 14.86 -9.49 22.84
CA GLN A 54 14.84 -10.88 22.39
C GLN A 54 13.96 -11.77 23.29
N LYS A 55 14.03 -11.59 24.61
CA LYS A 55 13.21 -12.33 25.58
C LYS A 55 11.73 -11.99 25.49
N LEU A 56 11.40 -10.75 25.13
CA LEU A 56 10.03 -10.27 24.94
C LEU A 56 9.54 -10.46 23.49
N GLY A 57 10.39 -10.98 22.58
CA GLY A 57 10.06 -11.13 21.16
C GLY A 57 9.78 -9.81 20.43
N LEU A 58 10.32 -8.69 20.93
CA LEU A 58 10.09 -7.35 20.39
C LEU A 58 10.98 -7.03 19.18
N ASP A 59 12.04 -7.80 18.95
CA ASP A 59 12.81 -7.85 17.71
C ASP A 59 12.02 -8.50 16.56
N GLN A 60 11.01 -9.30 16.91
CA GLN A 60 10.12 -10.01 16.00
C GLN A 60 8.71 -9.40 15.94
N ALA A 61 8.51 -8.17 16.42
CA ALA A 61 7.25 -7.46 16.25
C ALA A 61 7.09 -6.94 14.80
N ALA A 62 7.23 -7.85 13.83
CA ALA A 62 6.42 -7.76 12.62
C ALA A 62 4.98 -7.54 13.07
N SER A 63 4.30 -6.59 12.45
CA SER A 63 2.88 -6.35 12.74
C SER A 63 2.15 -7.69 12.83
N VAL A 64 1.55 -8.00 13.99
CA VAL A 64 0.69 -9.19 14.16
C VAL A 64 -0.47 -9.15 13.15
N ARG A 65 -0.77 -7.97 12.59
CA ARG A 65 -1.73 -7.80 11.50
C ARG A 65 -1.06 -8.10 10.16
N PRO A 66 -1.65 -9.02 9.36
CA PRO A 66 -1.22 -9.25 7.99
C PRO A 66 -1.12 -7.93 7.22
N SER A 67 -0.06 -7.80 6.42
CA SER A 67 0.26 -6.55 5.72
C SER A 67 0.70 -6.85 4.30
N ILE A 68 0.33 -5.97 3.37
CA ILE A 68 0.68 -6.07 1.95
C ILE A 68 1.13 -4.70 1.46
N VAL A 69 2.22 -4.66 0.69
CA VAL A 69 2.71 -3.47 0.01
C VAL A 69 2.40 -3.58 -1.48
N SER A 70 1.75 -2.56 -2.05
CA SER A 70 1.54 -2.42 -3.49
C SER A 70 2.51 -1.37 -4.04
N MET A 71 3.48 -1.79 -4.85
CA MET A 71 4.53 -0.93 -5.41
C MET A 71 4.30 -0.72 -6.91
N SER A 72 3.50 0.30 -7.23
CA SER A 72 3.20 0.71 -8.62
C SER A 72 4.31 1.59 -9.23
N LEU A 73 5.56 1.15 -9.10
CA LEU A 73 6.77 1.88 -9.53
C LEU A 73 7.73 0.95 -10.27
N SER A 74 8.56 1.53 -11.14
CA SER A 74 9.63 0.85 -11.86
C SER A 74 10.77 1.83 -12.10
N GLY A 75 12.01 1.34 -12.07
CA GLY A 75 13.20 2.13 -12.36
C GLY A 75 14.40 1.27 -12.73
N SER A 76 15.56 1.92 -12.87
CA SER A 76 16.83 1.24 -13.10
C SER A 76 17.13 0.21 -12.02
N THR A 77 18.02 -0.72 -12.35
CA THR A 77 18.38 -1.78 -11.42
C THR A 77 18.99 -1.25 -10.13
N SER A 78 18.37 -1.55 -8.98
CA SER A 78 18.89 -1.20 -7.66
C SER A 78 18.91 -2.38 -6.69
N THR A 79 20.10 -2.85 -6.31
CA THR A 79 20.27 -3.90 -5.27
C THR A 79 19.73 -3.44 -3.92
N LEU A 80 19.83 -2.13 -3.62
CA LEU A 80 19.28 -1.56 -2.39
C LEU A 80 17.75 -1.76 -2.34
N LEU A 81 17.06 -1.50 -3.45
CA LEU A 81 15.62 -1.64 -3.53
C LEU A 81 15.20 -3.12 -3.47
N ASP A 82 15.94 -4.01 -4.13
CA ASP A 82 15.66 -5.45 -4.07
C ASP A 82 15.86 -6.00 -2.65
N ASN A 83 16.91 -5.55 -1.94
CA ASN A 83 17.16 -5.92 -0.55
C ASN A 83 16.08 -5.38 0.40
N ALA A 84 15.52 -4.20 0.11
CA ALA A 84 14.41 -3.66 0.88
C ALA A 84 13.15 -4.51 0.71
N VAL A 85 12.85 -4.96 -0.52
CA VAL A 85 11.77 -5.91 -0.78
C VAL A 85 12.02 -7.24 -0.05
N ALA A 86 13.23 -7.79 -0.11
CA ALA A 86 13.58 -9.02 0.61
C ALA A 86 13.46 -8.88 2.14
N SER A 87 13.77 -7.70 2.68
CA SER A 87 13.60 -7.39 4.11
C SER A 87 12.12 -7.36 4.51
N LEU A 88 11.24 -6.83 3.64
CA LEU A 88 9.79 -6.84 3.88
C LEU A 88 9.22 -8.26 3.87
N THR A 89 9.58 -9.06 2.86
CA THR A 89 9.05 -10.42 2.68
C THR A 89 9.58 -11.38 3.76
N SER A 90 10.84 -11.24 4.18
CA SER A 90 11.38 -11.98 5.34
C SER A 90 10.72 -11.60 6.66
N ALA A 91 10.17 -10.38 6.78
CA ALA A 91 9.34 -9.96 7.91
C ALA A 91 7.87 -10.43 7.79
N GLY A 92 7.52 -11.22 6.76
CA GLY A 92 6.16 -11.75 6.54
C GLY A 92 5.20 -10.75 5.88
N ILE A 93 5.72 -9.63 5.34
CA ILE A 93 4.93 -8.66 4.59
C ILE A 93 4.88 -9.07 3.13
N HIS A 94 3.68 -9.21 2.58
CA HIS A 94 3.51 -9.50 1.15
C HIS A 94 3.86 -8.26 0.32
N VAL A 95 4.51 -8.44 -0.83
CA VAL A 95 4.89 -7.32 -1.70
C VAL A 95 4.47 -7.62 -3.12
N ALA A 96 3.57 -6.82 -3.69
CA ALA A 96 3.21 -6.87 -5.09
C ALA A 96 3.89 -5.69 -5.82
N VAL A 97 4.56 -5.97 -6.94
CA VAL A 97 5.33 -4.99 -7.71
C VAL A 97 4.86 -4.92 -9.15
N ALA A 98 4.97 -3.75 -9.76
CA ALA A 98 4.73 -3.56 -11.18
C ALA A 98 5.87 -4.16 -12.02
N ALA A 99 5.53 -4.93 -13.07
CA ALA A 99 6.54 -5.47 -13.99
C ALA A 99 7.25 -4.37 -14.82
N GLY A 100 6.58 -3.25 -15.08
CA GLY A 100 7.05 -2.13 -15.90
C GLY A 100 6.33 -2.00 -17.23
N ASN A 101 6.41 -0.82 -17.85
CA ASN A 101 5.59 -0.42 -19.00
C ASN A 101 6.42 -0.16 -20.28
N SER A 102 7.52 -0.89 -20.47
CA SER A 102 8.46 -0.63 -21.58
C SER A 102 8.49 -1.72 -22.64
N ASN A 103 7.65 -2.76 -22.52
CA ASN A 103 7.71 -3.97 -23.35
C ASN A 103 9.12 -4.58 -23.39
N LEU A 104 9.76 -4.67 -22.22
CA LEU A 104 11.08 -5.26 -22.02
C LEU A 104 11.01 -6.47 -21.08
N ASP A 105 12.12 -7.18 -20.95
CA ASP A 105 12.28 -8.20 -19.90
C ASP A 105 12.21 -7.53 -18.52
N ALA A 106 11.29 -7.95 -17.66
CA ALA A 106 11.09 -7.39 -16.34
C ALA A 106 12.31 -7.58 -15.42
N SER A 107 13.19 -8.55 -15.72
CA SER A 107 14.43 -8.76 -14.97
C SER A 107 15.41 -7.58 -15.05
N THR A 108 15.22 -6.66 -16.00
CA THR A 108 16.08 -5.48 -16.16
C THR A 108 15.63 -4.26 -15.36
N SER A 109 14.62 -4.37 -14.49
CA SER A 109 14.15 -3.26 -13.64
C SER A 109 14.02 -3.65 -12.17
N SER A 110 14.13 -2.67 -11.29
CA SER A 110 13.72 -2.81 -9.88
C SER A 110 12.44 -2.01 -9.64
N PRO A 111 11.54 -2.48 -8.74
CA PRO A 111 11.67 -3.68 -7.90
C PRO A 111 11.19 -4.96 -8.58
N ALA A 112 10.80 -4.93 -9.87
CA ALA A 112 10.29 -6.10 -10.59
C ALA A 112 11.19 -7.34 -10.45
N ARG A 113 12.51 -7.20 -10.57
CA ARG A 113 13.41 -8.37 -10.44
C ARG A 113 13.61 -8.92 -9.02
N ALA A 114 13.02 -8.31 -8.00
CA ALA A 114 13.21 -8.75 -6.62
C ALA A 114 12.53 -10.12 -6.41
N PRO A 115 13.27 -11.23 -6.21
CA PRO A 115 12.70 -12.58 -6.35
C PRO A 115 11.64 -12.98 -5.32
N SER A 116 11.50 -12.20 -4.24
CA SER A 116 10.53 -12.48 -3.18
C SER A 116 9.23 -11.68 -3.31
N ALA A 117 9.16 -10.73 -4.25
CA ALA A 117 7.92 -10.03 -4.58
C ALA A 117 7.06 -10.85 -5.55
N VAL A 118 5.78 -10.50 -5.62
CA VAL A 118 4.87 -10.92 -6.68
C VAL A 118 4.92 -9.88 -7.79
N THR A 119 5.54 -10.22 -8.91
CA THR A 119 5.71 -9.34 -10.07
C THR A 119 4.51 -9.45 -11.01
N VAL A 120 3.84 -8.31 -11.22
CA VAL A 120 2.54 -8.25 -11.88
C VAL A 120 2.63 -7.62 -13.26
N GLY A 121 2.32 -8.41 -14.28
CA GLY A 121 2.13 -7.96 -15.66
C GLY A 121 0.72 -7.39 -15.90
N ALA A 122 0.55 -6.61 -16.97
CA ALA A 122 -0.74 -6.04 -17.35
C ALA A 122 -1.40 -6.82 -18.49
N SER A 123 -2.67 -7.17 -18.33
CA SER A 123 -3.53 -7.72 -19.38
C SER A 123 -4.54 -6.69 -19.90
N THR A 124 -5.11 -6.98 -21.07
CA THR A 124 -6.23 -6.27 -21.66
C THR A 124 -7.54 -7.00 -21.39
N ILE A 125 -8.66 -6.35 -21.67
CA ILE A 125 -10.01 -6.97 -21.60
C ILE A 125 -10.22 -8.11 -22.61
N ALA A 126 -9.35 -8.23 -23.62
CA ALA A 126 -9.42 -9.27 -24.65
C ALA A 126 -8.51 -10.47 -24.33
N ASP A 127 -8.14 -10.66 -23.07
CA ASP A 127 -7.21 -11.71 -22.62
C ASP A 127 -5.92 -11.73 -23.45
N ALA A 128 -5.33 -10.55 -23.64
CA ALA A 128 -4.01 -10.39 -24.23
C ALA A 128 -3.08 -9.69 -23.25
N ARG A 129 -1.78 -9.95 -23.32
CA ARG A 129 -0.79 -9.08 -22.67
C ARG A 129 -0.94 -7.66 -23.23
N ALA A 130 -1.03 -6.66 -22.35
CA ALA A 130 -1.00 -5.27 -22.78
C ALA A 130 0.33 -4.99 -23.48
N SER A 131 0.30 -4.34 -24.65
CA SER A 131 1.49 -4.18 -25.51
C SER A 131 2.67 -3.48 -24.82
N PHE A 132 2.40 -2.62 -23.83
CA PHE A 132 3.42 -1.94 -23.03
C PHE A 132 3.97 -2.80 -21.88
N SER A 133 3.27 -3.85 -21.43
CA SER A 133 3.67 -4.61 -20.23
C SER A 133 5.02 -5.27 -20.46
N ASN A 134 5.93 -5.13 -19.50
CA ASN A 134 7.11 -5.99 -19.47
C ASN A 134 6.70 -7.47 -19.33
N PHE A 135 7.63 -8.35 -19.69
CA PHE A 135 7.45 -9.80 -19.81
C PHE A 135 8.68 -10.56 -19.27
N GLY A 136 8.69 -11.88 -19.36
CA GLY A 136 9.83 -12.71 -19.02
C GLY A 136 9.56 -13.69 -17.87
N PRO A 137 10.57 -14.50 -17.50
CA PRO A 137 10.41 -15.61 -16.57
C PRO A 137 10.17 -15.18 -15.12
N ILE A 138 10.39 -13.90 -14.80
CA ILE A 138 10.18 -13.37 -13.46
C ILE A 138 8.77 -12.83 -13.22
N ILE A 139 7.89 -12.86 -14.24
CA ILE A 139 6.48 -12.50 -14.06
C ILE A 139 5.82 -13.64 -13.30
N ASP A 140 5.15 -13.31 -12.19
CA ASP A 140 4.42 -14.30 -11.39
C ASP A 140 2.98 -14.44 -11.88
N VAL A 141 2.35 -13.34 -12.28
CA VAL A 141 0.94 -13.31 -12.69
C VAL A 141 0.63 -12.05 -13.50
N PHE A 142 -0.43 -12.10 -14.30
CA PHE A 142 -1.03 -10.94 -14.96
C PHE A 142 -2.33 -10.53 -14.31
N ALA A 143 -2.66 -9.25 -14.37
CA ALA A 143 -3.96 -8.72 -13.97
C ALA A 143 -4.40 -7.57 -14.89
N PRO A 144 -5.70 -7.18 -14.88
CA PRO A 144 -6.20 -6.09 -15.71
C PRO A 144 -5.40 -4.81 -15.51
N GLY A 145 -4.79 -4.31 -16.60
CA GLY A 145 -3.91 -3.15 -16.55
C GLY A 145 -4.04 -2.18 -17.73
N LEU A 146 -4.82 -2.51 -18.76
CA LEU A 146 -5.14 -1.59 -19.87
C LEU A 146 -6.57 -1.04 -19.70
N ASN A 147 -6.73 0.27 -19.79
CA ASN A 147 -8.00 0.99 -19.71
C ASN A 147 -8.78 0.68 -18.42
N VAL A 148 -8.09 0.77 -17.28
CA VAL A 148 -8.67 0.56 -15.95
C VAL A 148 -9.27 1.87 -15.46
N LEU A 149 -10.59 1.89 -15.28
CA LEU A 149 -11.32 2.99 -14.64
C LEU A 149 -11.05 2.97 -13.13
N SER A 150 -10.64 4.10 -12.57
CA SER A 150 -10.40 4.24 -11.14
C SER A 150 -10.72 5.65 -10.65
N SER A 151 -10.65 5.85 -9.33
CA SER A 151 -10.72 7.17 -8.70
C SER A 151 -9.58 8.06 -9.17
N TRP A 152 -9.87 9.36 -9.33
CA TRP A 152 -8.90 10.35 -9.76
C TRP A 152 -8.96 11.58 -8.86
N ILE A 153 -7.85 12.33 -8.77
CA ILE A 153 -7.70 13.56 -7.98
C ILE A 153 -8.53 14.75 -8.54
N GLY A 154 -9.66 14.46 -9.18
CA GLY A 154 -10.66 15.46 -9.58
C GLY A 154 -11.41 16.05 -8.38
N SER A 155 -12.45 16.82 -8.65
CA SER A 155 -13.26 17.49 -7.62
C SER A 155 -14.40 16.60 -7.10
N ASP A 156 -14.67 16.66 -5.79
CA ASP A 156 -15.75 15.98 -5.07
C ASP A 156 -17.15 16.52 -5.40
N THR A 157 -17.25 17.49 -6.33
CA THR A 157 -18.53 18.09 -6.70
C THR A 157 -19.29 17.16 -7.62
N VAL A 158 -20.08 16.28 -7.02
CA VAL A 158 -21.12 15.50 -7.70
C VAL A 158 -21.96 16.45 -8.55
N GLY A 159 -22.07 16.18 -9.85
CA GLY A 159 -22.78 17.04 -10.79
C GLY A 159 -24.20 17.36 -10.32
N LEU A 160 -24.40 18.58 -9.82
CA LEU A 160 -25.70 19.23 -9.94
C LEU A 160 -25.83 19.75 -11.38
N PRO A 161 -27.02 19.67 -11.99
CA PRO A 161 -27.24 20.25 -13.32
C PRO A 161 -26.89 21.73 -13.24
N VAL A 162 -25.96 22.15 -14.08
CA VAL A 162 -25.44 23.51 -14.16
C VAL A 162 -26.55 24.44 -14.66
N LEU A 163 -27.38 24.93 -13.74
CA LEU A 163 -28.39 25.97 -13.97
C LEU A 163 -28.06 27.24 -13.18
N SER A 164 -26.77 27.61 -13.16
CA SER A 164 -26.35 29.00 -13.01
C SER A 164 -24.87 29.10 -13.37
N ALA A 165 -24.58 29.14 -14.66
CA ALA A 165 -23.31 29.67 -15.14
C ALA A 165 -23.23 31.15 -14.75
N ARG A 166 -22.71 31.44 -13.56
CA ARG A 166 -22.32 32.80 -13.19
C ARG A 166 -21.07 33.15 -13.98
N ILE A 167 -21.24 34.15 -14.82
CA ILE A 167 -20.27 34.76 -15.72
C ILE A 167 -19.01 35.14 -14.93
N TYR A 168 -17.95 34.35 -15.10
CA TYR A 168 -16.58 34.85 -15.11
C TYR A 168 -15.93 34.36 -16.41
N SER A 169 -15.94 35.26 -17.38
CA SER A 169 -15.08 35.20 -18.56
C SER A 169 -13.65 34.91 -18.09
N ASN A 170 -13.04 33.84 -18.61
CA ASN A 170 -11.66 33.35 -18.39
C ASN A 170 -11.48 32.12 -17.47
N VAL A 171 -12.52 31.32 -17.21
CA VAL A 171 -12.33 30.01 -16.56
C VAL A 171 -12.34 28.88 -17.59
N ILE A 172 -11.16 28.30 -17.77
CA ILE A 172 -10.83 27.08 -18.51
C ILE A 172 -11.86 26.00 -18.13
N SER A 173 -12.38 25.24 -19.10
CA SER A 173 -13.19 24.05 -18.82
C SER A 173 -12.42 23.11 -17.88
N LEU A 174 -12.75 23.15 -16.59
CA LEU A 174 -12.25 22.21 -15.61
C LEU A 174 -12.99 20.89 -15.87
N ASN A 175 -12.26 19.87 -16.28
CA ASN A 175 -12.77 18.51 -16.35
C ASN A 175 -12.98 18.03 -14.90
N ILE A 176 -14.21 18.16 -14.40
CA ILE A 176 -14.62 17.80 -13.04
C ILE A 176 -15.04 16.32 -13.06
N GLN A 177 -14.09 15.39 -13.13
CA GLN A 177 -14.35 13.98 -12.93
C GLN A 177 -13.45 13.40 -11.83
N ALA A 178 -14.08 12.86 -10.79
CA ALA A 178 -13.42 12.11 -9.71
C ALA A 178 -13.02 10.69 -10.16
N THR A 179 -13.08 10.41 -11.46
CA THR A 179 -12.70 9.14 -12.07
C THR A 179 -11.85 9.38 -13.31
N ASN A 180 -10.92 8.47 -13.59
CA ASN A 180 -10.13 8.49 -14.80
C ASN A 180 -9.84 7.05 -15.25
N THR A 181 -9.71 6.85 -16.55
CA THR A 181 -9.36 5.56 -17.15
C THR A 181 -7.91 5.63 -17.61
N ILE A 182 -7.05 4.86 -16.95
CA ILE A 182 -5.61 4.85 -17.23
C ILE A 182 -5.07 3.44 -17.37
N SER A 183 -3.85 3.34 -17.88
CA SER A 183 -3.23 2.07 -18.23
C SER A 183 -1.81 1.98 -17.65
N GLY A 184 -1.45 0.78 -17.19
CA GLY A 184 -0.12 0.47 -16.69
C GLY A 184 -0.10 -0.83 -15.89
N THR A 185 1.07 -1.45 -15.76
CA THR A 185 1.30 -2.49 -14.75
C THR A 185 1.04 -1.94 -13.35
N SER A 186 1.21 -0.63 -13.15
CA SER A 186 0.79 0.12 -11.95
C SER A 186 -0.70 -0.02 -11.60
N MET A 187 -1.57 -0.27 -12.58
CA MET A 187 -3.01 -0.52 -12.38
C MET A 187 -3.28 -2.01 -12.16
N ALA A 188 -2.46 -2.89 -12.74
CA ALA A 188 -2.54 -4.33 -12.51
C ALA A 188 -2.10 -4.72 -11.09
N THR A 189 -1.01 -4.13 -10.58
CA THR A 189 -0.46 -4.39 -9.24
C THR A 189 -1.49 -4.31 -8.09
N PRO A 190 -2.30 -3.24 -7.96
CA PRO A 190 -3.29 -3.16 -6.88
C PRO A 190 -4.42 -4.21 -6.99
N HIS A 191 -4.73 -4.74 -8.18
CA HIS A 191 -5.66 -5.87 -8.29
C HIS A 191 -5.10 -7.12 -7.58
N VAL A 192 -3.82 -7.40 -7.80
CA VAL A 192 -3.11 -8.53 -7.15
C VAL A 192 -2.95 -8.28 -5.65
N ALA A 193 -2.59 -7.07 -5.24
CA ALA A 193 -2.52 -6.72 -3.82
C ALA A 193 -3.90 -6.89 -3.12
N GLY A 194 -4.98 -6.46 -3.77
CA GLY A 194 -6.35 -6.66 -3.30
C GLY A 194 -6.73 -8.15 -3.24
N LEU A 195 -6.32 -8.95 -4.23
CA LEU A 195 -6.54 -10.39 -4.23
C LEU A 195 -5.79 -11.09 -3.07
N ILE A 196 -4.55 -10.71 -2.80
CA ILE A 196 -3.81 -11.21 -1.62
C ILE A 196 -4.55 -10.83 -0.33
N ALA A 197 -5.04 -9.59 -0.21
CA ALA A 197 -5.81 -9.15 0.96
C ALA A 197 -7.10 -9.97 1.13
N TYR A 198 -7.79 -10.25 0.03
CA TYR A 198 -8.95 -11.13 0.01
C TYR A 198 -8.61 -12.55 0.50
N LEU A 199 -7.54 -13.16 -0.02
CA LEU A 199 -7.11 -14.50 0.38
C LEU A 199 -6.70 -14.56 1.85
N ILE A 200 -6.03 -13.54 2.37
CA ILE A 200 -5.74 -13.41 3.80
C ILE A 200 -7.03 -13.42 4.63
N GLY A 201 -8.04 -12.66 4.20
CA GLY A 201 -9.33 -12.60 4.90
C GLY A 201 -10.12 -13.91 4.83
N LYS A 202 -10.03 -14.63 3.71
CA LYS A 202 -10.78 -15.88 3.46
C LYS A 202 -10.11 -17.11 4.06
N GLU A 203 -8.79 -17.22 3.93
CA GLU A 203 -8.04 -18.47 4.17
C GLU A 203 -6.92 -18.32 5.21
N GLY A 204 -6.74 -17.12 5.78
CA GLY A 204 -5.69 -16.81 6.73
C GLY A 204 -4.40 -16.33 6.08
N ASN A 205 -3.52 -15.77 6.90
CA ASN A 205 -2.25 -15.22 6.43
C ASN A 205 -1.20 -16.32 6.26
N LEU A 206 -0.84 -16.61 5.01
CA LEU A 206 0.28 -17.48 4.67
C LEU A 206 1.61 -16.71 4.64
N SER A 207 2.73 -17.43 4.53
CA SER A 207 4.01 -16.80 4.19
C SER A 207 3.93 -16.15 2.80
N PRO A 208 4.75 -15.12 2.50
CA PRO A 208 4.75 -14.53 1.15
C PRO A 208 4.99 -15.52 0.01
N ALA A 209 5.87 -16.51 0.21
CA ALA A 209 6.14 -17.54 -0.78
C ALA A 209 4.92 -18.47 -1.01
N ASP A 210 4.29 -18.92 0.08
CA ASP A 210 3.10 -19.78 0.00
C ASP A 210 1.89 -19.03 -0.59
N MET A 211 1.77 -17.74 -0.27
CA MET A 211 0.72 -16.87 -0.82
C MET A 211 0.91 -16.66 -2.32
N SER A 212 2.15 -16.44 -2.79
CA SER A 212 2.46 -16.34 -4.23
C SER A 212 2.09 -17.64 -4.96
N THR A 213 2.51 -18.78 -4.39
CA THR A 213 2.18 -20.12 -4.93
C THR A 213 0.67 -20.33 -5.01
N LYS A 214 -0.07 -19.94 -3.96
CA LYS A 214 -1.53 -20.06 -3.93
C LYS A 214 -2.20 -19.15 -4.97
N LEU A 215 -1.72 -17.92 -5.11
CA LEU A 215 -2.24 -16.98 -6.10
C LEU A 215 -2.06 -17.52 -7.53
N GLN A 216 -0.90 -18.09 -7.82
CA GLN A 216 -0.62 -18.77 -9.10
C GLN A 216 -1.48 -20.03 -9.26
N ALA A 217 -1.76 -20.79 -8.21
CA ALA A 217 -2.61 -21.98 -8.29
C ALA A 217 -4.07 -21.63 -8.64
N TYR A 218 -4.57 -20.48 -8.18
CA TYR A 218 -5.93 -20.01 -8.45
C TYR A 218 -6.09 -19.23 -9.76
N SER A 219 -4.99 -18.90 -10.43
CA SER A 219 -5.02 -18.15 -11.68
C SER A 219 -5.69 -18.95 -12.81
N VAL A 220 -6.31 -18.24 -13.75
CA VAL A 220 -6.78 -18.85 -14.99
C VAL A 220 -5.57 -19.11 -15.88
N LYS A 221 -5.31 -20.39 -16.15
CA LYS A 221 -4.15 -20.85 -16.92
C LYS A 221 -4.41 -20.77 -18.41
N GLY A 222 -3.42 -20.29 -19.16
CA GLY A 222 -3.45 -20.34 -20.62
C GLY A 222 -4.43 -19.37 -21.27
N ALA A 223 -5.06 -18.46 -20.51
CA ALA A 223 -6.05 -17.53 -21.04
C ALA A 223 -5.42 -16.46 -21.93
N LEU A 224 -4.20 -16.04 -21.63
CA LEU A 224 -3.59 -14.88 -22.26
C LEU A 224 -2.93 -15.19 -23.60
N THR A 225 -3.13 -14.30 -24.55
CA THR A 225 -2.43 -14.26 -25.83
C THR A 225 -1.29 -13.22 -25.82
N GLY A 226 -0.35 -13.34 -26.77
CA GLY A 226 0.76 -12.37 -26.92
C GLY A 226 1.89 -12.52 -25.90
N LEU A 227 2.03 -13.70 -25.30
CA LEU A 227 3.10 -14.08 -24.37
C LEU A 227 4.17 -14.94 -25.06
N SER A 228 5.43 -14.77 -24.64
CA SER A 228 6.51 -15.70 -25.00
C SER A 228 6.37 -17.01 -24.20
N SER A 229 6.94 -18.11 -24.69
CA SER A 229 6.97 -19.39 -23.94
C SER A 229 7.76 -19.32 -22.62
N THR A 230 8.56 -18.27 -22.43
CA THR A 230 9.33 -18.03 -21.21
C THR A 230 8.57 -17.23 -20.16
N THR A 231 7.40 -16.69 -20.48
CA THR A 231 6.57 -15.91 -19.56
C THR A 231 5.40 -16.78 -19.11
N VAL A 232 5.08 -16.77 -17.81
CA VAL A 232 3.92 -17.50 -17.29
C VAL A 232 2.64 -17.03 -17.96
N ASN A 233 1.68 -17.94 -18.17
CA ASN A 233 0.36 -17.63 -18.72
C ASN A 233 -0.70 -17.81 -17.63
N ASP A 234 -0.62 -16.93 -16.65
CA ASP A 234 -1.41 -16.96 -15.43
C ASP A 234 -2.15 -15.63 -15.30
N LEU A 235 -3.49 -15.66 -15.43
CA LEU A 235 -4.34 -14.48 -15.19
C LEU A 235 -4.94 -14.54 -13.78
N ALA A 236 -4.67 -13.52 -12.97
CA ALA A 236 -5.12 -13.45 -11.58
C ALA A 236 -6.64 -13.61 -11.47
N HIS A 237 -7.08 -14.46 -10.54
CA HIS A 237 -8.48 -14.81 -10.35
C HIS A 237 -8.76 -15.11 -8.87
N ASN A 238 -9.99 -14.82 -8.41
CA ASN A 238 -10.39 -14.96 -7.01
C ASN A 238 -10.98 -16.34 -6.65
N ALA A 239 -10.95 -17.29 -7.59
CA ALA A 239 -11.40 -18.67 -7.43
C ALA A 239 -12.83 -18.80 -6.89
N LEU A 240 -13.74 -17.96 -7.39
CA LEU A 240 -15.19 -18.07 -7.18
C LEU A 240 -15.86 -18.77 -8.37
#